data_AF-A0AA51UKY6-F1
#
_entry.id   AF-A0AA51UKY6-F1
#
_cell.length_a   1.000
_cell.length_b   1.000
_cell.length_c   1.000
_cell.angle_alpha   90.00
_cell.angle_beta   90.00
_cell.angle_gamma   90.00
#
_symmetry.space_group_name_H-M   'P 1'
#
loop_
_entity.id
_entity.type
_entity.pdbx_description
1 polymer ?
#
loop_
_entity_poly.entity_id
_entity_poly.type
_entity_poly.pdbx_seq_one_letter_code
_entity_poly.pdbx_strand_id
1 'polypeptide(L)'
;MSNEELKRGYTCCQGDMNILTKQEIENLNLDELVQRMDQILALYCPCEISKQVHINWVSSVMGTTMAKQLDGNMQRKLAYKVFGMLLQIKYTYQSVQPRERLSIDDKWIHEQLLFAESRQWLIISSRMVFEYFMSIIYMLGTGKELSGKSRIGTIAKWLKQPDNEFDYFAITVARGKKYSRYKRDPEIHATTTIAKEVLTLSVEPIDWSQLNFLHIIINQLQFVVSIANGETRLGYMSIFPDEFNNDEWYELLKTGDNESIASKIDEMMKIAES
;
A
#
# COMPACT_ATOMS: atom_id res chain seq x y z
N MET A 1 -5.10 -26.67 -22.01
CA MET A 1 -4.93 -25.30 -22.54
C MET A 1 -3.79 -25.32 -23.53
N SER A 2 -4.05 -24.88 -24.76
CA SER A 2 -3.00 -24.85 -25.79
C SER A 2 -2.05 -23.67 -25.54
N ASN A 3 -0.78 -23.78 -25.98
CA ASN A 3 0.19 -22.68 -25.94
C ASN A 3 -0.28 -21.40 -26.67
N GLU A 4 -1.32 -21.49 -27.50
CA GLU A 4 -1.94 -20.34 -28.17
C GLU A 4 -2.95 -19.59 -27.29
N GLU A 5 -3.60 -20.26 -26.32
CA GLU A 5 -4.52 -19.61 -25.37
C GLU A 5 -3.74 -18.80 -24.32
N LEU A 6 -2.55 -19.28 -23.92
CA LEU A 6 -1.61 -18.53 -23.09
C LEU A 6 -1.08 -17.27 -23.81
N LYS A 7 -0.89 -17.31 -25.14
CA LYS A 7 -0.47 -16.12 -25.91
C LYS A 7 -1.58 -15.09 -26.10
N ARG A 8 -2.85 -15.49 -26.12
CA ARG A 8 -3.99 -14.56 -26.30
C ARG A 8 -4.36 -13.79 -25.02
N GLY A 9 -3.97 -14.28 -23.84
CA GLY A 9 -4.22 -13.62 -22.55
C GLY A 9 -3.35 -12.39 -22.23
N TYR A 10 -2.27 -12.14 -22.97
CA TYR A 10 -1.29 -11.06 -22.70
C TYR A 10 -1.26 -9.97 -23.78
N THR A 11 -2.37 -9.72 -24.47
CA THR A 11 -2.45 -8.66 -25.51
C THR A 11 -3.02 -7.34 -24.99
N CYS A 12 -3.08 -7.13 -23.67
CA CYS A 12 -3.47 -5.83 -23.14
C CYS A 12 -2.23 -4.93 -23.09
N CYS A 13 -2.11 -4.03 -24.07
CA CYS A 13 -1.12 -2.97 -24.21
C CYS A 13 0.27 -3.43 -24.71
N GLN A 14 0.46 -3.53 -26.03
CA GLN A 14 1.80 -3.41 -26.63
C GLN A 14 1.98 -1.95 -27.03
N GLY A 15 2.40 -1.11 -26.08
CA GLY A 15 2.95 0.20 -26.38
C GLY A 15 4.47 0.10 -26.46
N ASP A 16 5.07 0.52 -27.58
CA ASP A 16 6.52 0.70 -27.67
C ASP A 16 6.96 1.76 -26.65
N MET A 17 7.45 1.31 -25.49
CA MET A 17 8.02 2.19 -24.49
C MET A 17 9.52 2.32 -24.69
N ASN A 18 9.96 3.54 -24.99
CA ASN A 18 11.39 3.85 -25.03
C ASN A 18 12.02 3.66 -23.65
N ILE A 19 13.19 3.01 -23.62
CA ILE A 19 14.03 2.88 -22.44
C ILE A 19 14.65 4.26 -22.18
N LEU A 20 14.49 4.76 -20.96
CA LEU A 20 15.06 6.04 -20.52
C LEU A 20 16.20 5.79 -19.52
N THR A 21 17.24 6.60 -19.62
CA THR A 21 18.30 6.73 -18.62
C THR A 21 17.80 7.49 -17.38
N LYS A 22 18.54 7.42 -16.27
CA LYS A 22 18.22 8.19 -15.06
C LYS A 22 18.15 9.70 -15.32
N GLN A 23 19.09 10.22 -16.12
CA GLN A 23 19.16 11.63 -16.46
C GLN A 23 17.95 12.06 -17.32
N GLU A 24 17.53 11.23 -18.27
CA GLU A 24 16.33 11.51 -19.05
C GLU A 24 15.06 11.52 -18.19
N ILE A 25 14.95 10.63 -17.20
CA ILE A 25 13.83 10.62 -16.24
C ILE A 25 13.83 11.89 -15.37
N GLU A 26 15.01 12.35 -14.93
CA GLU A 26 15.15 13.59 -14.16
C GLU A 26 14.74 14.82 -14.98
N ASN A 27 14.95 14.78 -16.31
CA ASN A 27 14.63 15.87 -17.23
C ASN A 27 13.16 15.90 -17.69
N LEU A 28 12.39 14.82 -17.53
CA LEU A 28 10.96 14.83 -17.83
C LEU A 28 10.27 15.93 -17.01
N ASN A 29 9.34 16.68 -17.61
CA ASN A 29 8.45 17.53 -16.83
C ASN A 29 7.47 16.67 -16.00
N LEU A 30 6.67 17.29 -15.12
CA LEU A 30 5.80 16.53 -14.21
C LEU A 30 4.74 15.72 -14.97
N ASP A 31 4.12 16.30 -16.00
CA ASP A 31 3.05 15.64 -16.76
C ASP A 31 3.60 14.45 -17.55
N GLU A 32 4.76 14.61 -18.20
CA GLU A 32 5.47 13.54 -18.89
C GLU A 32 5.87 12.41 -17.94
N LEU A 33 6.34 12.76 -16.74
CA LEU A 33 6.71 11.78 -15.72
C LEU A 33 5.49 10.98 -15.25
N VAL A 34 4.38 11.65 -14.94
CA VAL A 34 3.12 11.01 -14.50
C VAL A 34 2.56 10.12 -15.61
N GLN A 35 2.54 10.60 -16.85
CA GLN A 35 2.11 9.80 -18.00
C GLN A 35 2.97 8.55 -18.16
N ARG A 36 4.31 8.69 -18.04
CA ARG A 36 5.24 7.55 -18.11
C ARG A 36 4.98 6.53 -17.00
N MET A 37 4.72 6.99 -15.78
CA MET A 37 4.39 6.13 -14.63
C MET A 37 3.10 5.35 -14.86
N ASP A 38 2.05 6.02 -15.32
CA ASP A 38 0.76 5.37 -15.61
C ASP A 38 0.86 4.39 -16.79
N GLN A 39 1.63 4.71 -17.84
CA GLN A 39 1.92 3.77 -18.93
C GLN A 39 2.61 2.50 -18.44
N ILE A 40 3.63 2.63 -17.58
CA ILE A 40 4.30 1.47 -16.96
C ILE A 40 3.28 0.67 -16.18
N LEU A 41 2.55 1.32 -15.27
CA LEU A 41 1.54 0.64 -14.47
C LEU A 41 0.49 -0.05 -15.37
N ALA A 42 0.10 0.51 -16.51
CA ALA A 42 -0.90 -0.08 -17.42
C ALA A 42 -0.40 -1.34 -18.12
N LEU A 43 0.89 -1.39 -18.47
CA LEU A 43 1.51 -2.59 -19.05
C LEU A 43 1.73 -3.69 -18.02
N TYR A 44 1.93 -3.29 -16.78
CA TYR A 44 2.38 -4.18 -15.72
C TYR A 44 1.28 -4.57 -14.75
N CYS A 45 0.14 -3.88 -14.70
CA CYS A 45 -0.97 -4.19 -13.83
C CYS A 45 -1.83 -5.28 -14.49
N PRO A 46 -1.89 -6.50 -13.93
CA PRO A 46 -2.77 -7.52 -14.47
C PRO A 46 -4.21 -7.04 -14.34
N CYS A 47 -4.99 -7.26 -15.40
CA CYS A 47 -6.43 -7.03 -15.50
C CYS A 47 -7.24 -7.61 -14.32
N GLU A 48 -6.64 -8.48 -13.51
CA GLU A 48 -7.21 -9.12 -12.33
C GLU A 48 -7.25 -8.23 -11.09
N ILE A 49 -6.26 -7.35 -10.88
CA ILE A 49 -6.31 -6.39 -9.75
C ILE A 49 -7.42 -5.37 -10.01
N SER A 50 -7.53 -4.88 -11.25
CA SER A 50 -8.59 -3.95 -11.66
C SER A 50 -10.01 -4.54 -11.63
N LYS A 51 -10.16 -5.88 -11.60
CA LYS A 51 -11.47 -6.54 -11.47
C LYS A 51 -11.98 -6.56 -10.03
N GLN A 52 -11.08 -6.49 -9.05
CA GLN A 52 -11.41 -6.60 -7.62
C GLN A 52 -11.33 -5.24 -6.91
N VAL A 53 -10.56 -4.29 -7.45
CA VAL A 53 -10.29 -3.00 -6.82
C VAL A 53 -10.29 -1.88 -7.86
N HIS A 54 -10.90 -0.75 -7.52
CA HIS A 54 -10.76 0.50 -8.28
C HIS A 54 -9.36 1.09 -8.05
N ILE A 55 -8.48 0.98 -9.06
CA ILE A 55 -7.12 1.50 -8.98
C ILE A 55 -7.14 2.98 -9.34
N ASN A 56 -6.84 3.83 -8.35
CA ASN A 56 -6.52 5.23 -8.59
C ASN A 56 -5.08 5.33 -9.07
N TRP A 57 -4.90 5.82 -10.30
CA TRP A 57 -3.61 5.94 -10.97
C TRP A 57 -2.79 7.10 -10.39
N VAL A 58 -1.53 7.24 -10.83
CA VAL A 58 -0.70 8.37 -10.40
C VAL A 58 -1.36 9.67 -10.84
N SER A 59 -1.87 9.72 -12.08
CA SER A 59 -2.64 10.86 -12.59
C SER A 59 -3.88 11.19 -11.75
N SER A 60 -4.59 10.19 -11.22
CA SER A 60 -5.76 10.41 -10.36
C SER A 60 -5.41 11.19 -9.10
N VAL A 61 -4.31 10.84 -8.43
CA VAL A 61 -3.84 11.54 -7.24
C VAL A 61 -3.26 12.91 -7.59
N MET A 62 -2.44 12.99 -8.64
CA MET A 62 -1.81 14.24 -9.07
C MET A 62 -2.81 15.26 -9.64
N GLY A 63 -3.97 14.79 -10.11
CA GLY A 63 -5.06 15.63 -10.58
C GLY A 63 -5.84 16.34 -9.47
N THR A 64 -5.64 15.98 -8.20
CA THR A 64 -6.40 16.50 -7.06
C THR A 64 -6.09 17.97 -6.76
N THR A 65 -7.04 18.67 -6.13
CA THR A 65 -6.87 20.06 -5.70
C THR A 65 -5.66 20.23 -4.78
N MET A 66 -5.52 19.39 -3.75
CA MET A 66 -4.38 19.45 -2.83
C MET A 66 -3.05 19.16 -3.53
N ALA A 67 -2.97 18.17 -4.43
CA ALA A 67 -1.73 17.87 -5.15
C ALA A 67 -1.29 19.04 -6.05
N LYS A 68 -2.23 19.72 -6.70
CA LYS A 68 -1.95 20.89 -7.54
C LYS A 68 -1.45 22.11 -6.75
N GLN A 69 -1.75 22.19 -5.46
CA GLN A 69 -1.30 23.27 -4.57
C GLN A 69 0.11 23.05 -4.00
N LEU A 70 0.67 21.84 -4.15
CA LEU A 70 2.05 21.54 -3.75
C LEU A 70 3.06 22.27 -4.66
N ASP A 71 4.23 22.58 -4.11
CA ASP A 71 5.35 23.05 -4.94
C ASP A 71 5.83 21.93 -5.89
N GLY A 72 6.47 22.32 -7.00
CA GLY A 72 6.85 21.37 -8.06
C GLY A 72 7.77 20.23 -7.60
N ASN A 73 8.63 20.46 -6.59
CA ASN A 73 9.46 19.40 -6.03
C ASN A 73 8.62 18.41 -5.21
N MET A 74 7.72 18.93 -4.37
CA MET A 74 6.79 18.11 -3.60
C MET A 74 5.80 17.34 -4.49
N GLN A 75 5.33 17.93 -5.59
CA GLN A 75 4.51 17.23 -6.59
C GLN A 75 5.26 16.05 -7.19
N ARG A 76 6.51 16.25 -7.61
CA ARG A 76 7.34 15.17 -8.16
C ARG A 76 7.57 14.06 -7.13
N LYS A 77 7.88 14.42 -5.88
CA LYS A 77 8.01 13.46 -4.79
C LYS A 77 6.70 12.69 -4.57
N LEU A 78 5.56 13.36 -4.58
CA LEU A 78 4.25 12.74 -4.39
C LEU A 78 3.99 11.71 -5.50
N ALA A 79 4.22 12.09 -6.77
CA ALA A 79 4.09 11.19 -7.91
C ALA A 79 4.94 9.91 -7.72
N TYR A 80 6.21 10.05 -7.32
CA TYR A 80 7.07 8.90 -7.01
C TYR A 80 6.56 8.04 -5.85
N LYS A 81 5.98 8.64 -4.80
CA LYS A 81 5.40 7.87 -3.68
C LYS A 81 4.19 7.07 -4.13
N VAL A 82 3.29 7.68 -4.91
CA VAL A 82 2.10 6.99 -5.45
C VAL A 82 2.51 5.87 -6.40
N PHE A 83 3.41 6.15 -7.35
CA PHE A 83 3.95 5.15 -8.26
C PHE A 83 4.65 4.00 -7.52
N GLY A 84 5.50 4.32 -6.55
CA GLY A 84 6.17 3.33 -5.70
C GLY A 84 5.19 2.46 -4.92
N MET A 85 4.12 3.05 -4.37
CA MET A 85 3.07 2.30 -3.68
C MET A 85 2.40 1.29 -4.62
N LEU A 86 1.97 1.73 -5.81
CA LEU A 86 1.29 0.87 -6.78
C LEU A 86 2.20 -0.25 -7.31
N LEU A 87 3.49 0.03 -7.51
CA LEU A 87 4.47 -1.01 -7.84
C LEU A 87 4.64 -2.05 -6.73
N GLN A 88 4.71 -1.62 -5.46
CA GLN A 88 4.85 -2.56 -4.33
C GLN A 88 3.60 -3.42 -4.12
N ILE A 89 2.40 -2.85 -4.35
CA ILE A 89 1.16 -3.64 -4.40
C ILE A 89 1.26 -4.71 -5.48
N LYS A 90 1.74 -4.36 -6.67
CA LYS A 90 1.92 -5.35 -7.73
C LYS A 90 2.88 -6.48 -7.32
N TYR A 91 4.07 -6.14 -6.82
CA TYR A 91 5.07 -7.14 -6.44
C TYR A 91 4.53 -8.12 -5.39
N THR A 92 3.73 -7.61 -4.46
CA THR A 92 2.96 -8.41 -3.52
C THR A 92 2.07 -9.44 -4.21
N TYR A 93 1.22 -9.05 -5.16
CA TYR A 93 0.35 -10.03 -5.83
C TYR A 93 1.15 -11.06 -6.62
N GLN A 94 2.27 -10.66 -7.24
CA GLN A 94 3.14 -11.58 -7.96
C GLN A 94 3.82 -12.60 -7.04
N SER A 95 4.13 -12.23 -5.79
CA SER A 95 4.71 -13.16 -4.83
C SER A 95 3.72 -14.22 -4.33
N VAL A 96 2.41 -14.01 -4.50
CA VAL A 96 1.36 -14.95 -4.04
C VAL A 96 0.80 -15.83 -5.17
N GLN A 97 1.17 -15.60 -6.43
CA GLN A 97 0.66 -16.41 -7.54
C GLN A 97 1.07 -17.89 -7.38
N PRO A 98 0.13 -18.84 -7.58
CA PRO A 98 0.46 -20.26 -7.54
C PRO A 98 1.47 -20.55 -8.64
N ARG A 99 2.72 -20.78 -8.24
CA ARG A 99 3.74 -21.30 -9.17
C ARG A 99 3.34 -22.73 -9.49
N GLU A 100 3.34 -23.09 -10.78
CA GLU A 100 3.06 -24.45 -11.23
C GLU A 100 3.88 -25.42 -10.36
N ARG A 101 3.18 -26.31 -9.64
CA ARG A 101 3.81 -27.35 -8.82
C ARG A 101 4.79 -28.08 -9.72
N LEU A 102 6.08 -27.95 -9.45
CA LEU A 102 7.08 -28.68 -10.21
C LEU A 102 6.91 -30.14 -9.83
N SER A 103 6.51 -30.98 -10.78
CA SER A 103 6.25 -32.38 -10.49
C SER A 103 7.52 -33.08 -10.00
N ILE A 104 7.39 -33.74 -8.84
CA ILE A 104 8.05 -34.98 -8.41
C ILE A 104 9.42 -34.84 -7.71
N ASP A 105 9.36 -35.18 -6.42
CA ASP A 105 10.29 -35.81 -5.48
C ASP A 105 11.64 -35.19 -5.10
N ASP A 106 12.33 -34.45 -5.96
CA ASP A 106 13.68 -33.90 -5.61
C ASP A 106 13.75 -32.36 -5.52
N LYS A 107 12.64 -31.67 -5.79
CA LYS A 107 12.59 -30.20 -5.83
C LYS A 107 11.81 -29.56 -4.69
N TRP A 108 11.29 -30.33 -3.74
CA TRP A 108 10.49 -29.79 -2.66
C TRP A 108 11.29 -28.80 -1.79
N ILE A 109 12.59 -29.02 -1.55
CA ILE A 109 13.47 -28.05 -0.85
C ILE A 109 13.55 -26.74 -1.65
N HIS A 110 13.67 -26.82 -2.97
CA HIS A 110 13.67 -25.65 -3.85
C HIS A 110 12.33 -24.91 -3.78
N GLU A 111 11.21 -25.63 -3.76
CA GLU A 111 9.88 -25.05 -3.58
C GLU A 111 9.73 -24.36 -2.21
N GLN A 112 10.28 -24.95 -1.14
CA GLN A 112 10.28 -24.32 0.18
C GLN A 112 11.11 -23.04 0.22
N LEU A 113 12.28 -23.04 -0.42
CA LEU A 113 13.12 -21.84 -0.54
C LEU A 113 12.41 -20.74 -1.32
N LEU A 114 11.76 -21.07 -2.44
CA LEU A 114 10.99 -20.11 -3.23
C LEU A 114 9.76 -19.59 -2.47
N PHE A 115 9.13 -20.43 -1.66
CA PHE A 115 8.00 -20.04 -0.82
C PHE A 115 8.44 -19.09 0.29
N ALA A 116 9.55 -19.40 0.97
CA ALA A 116 10.15 -18.53 1.99
C ALA A 116 10.57 -17.17 1.40
N GLU A 117 11.18 -17.17 0.21
CA GLU A 117 11.50 -15.94 -0.54
C GLU A 117 10.23 -15.12 -0.83
N SER A 118 9.19 -15.79 -1.33
CA SER A 118 7.92 -15.14 -1.69
C SER A 118 7.23 -14.53 -0.46
N ARG A 119 7.30 -15.20 0.70
CA ARG A 119 6.84 -14.68 1.99
C ARG A 119 7.64 -13.44 2.40
N GLN A 120 8.97 -13.49 2.37
CA GLN A 120 9.79 -12.31 2.69
C GLN A 120 9.42 -11.10 1.81
N TRP A 121 9.26 -11.31 0.51
CA TRP A 121 8.83 -10.26 -0.41
C TRP A 121 7.45 -9.70 -0.06
N LEU A 122 6.49 -10.56 0.25
CA LEU A 122 5.15 -10.16 0.66
C LEU A 122 5.18 -9.23 1.90
N ILE A 123 6.04 -9.53 2.87
CA ILE A 123 6.22 -8.70 4.08
C ILE A 123 6.93 -7.38 3.80
N ILE A 124 8.01 -7.41 3.02
CA ILE A 124 8.76 -6.21 2.67
C ILE A 124 7.87 -5.27 1.85
N SER A 125 7.24 -5.78 0.80
CA SER A 125 6.38 -4.99 -0.07
C SER A 125 5.18 -4.44 0.66
N SER A 126 4.50 -5.22 1.51
CA SER A 126 3.35 -4.72 2.29
C SER A 126 3.72 -3.60 3.26
N ARG A 127 4.88 -3.68 3.91
CA ARG A 127 5.39 -2.59 4.77
C ARG A 127 5.71 -1.34 3.96
N MET A 128 6.34 -1.49 2.79
CA MET A 128 6.60 -0.35 1.91
C MET A 128 5.31 0.32 1.45
N VAL A 129 4.28 -0.46 1.08
CA VAL A 129 2.96 0.08 0.71
C VAL A 129 2.38 0.92 1.84
N PHE A 130 2.41 0.42 3.08
CA PHE A 130 1.92 1.17 4.23
C PHE A 130 2.71 2.47 4.49
N GLU A 131 4.04 2.44 4.35
CA GLU A 131 4.88 3.64 4.48
C GLU A 131 4.60 4.67 3.38
N TYR A 132 4.39 4.22 2.15
CA TYR A 132 4.00 5.10 1.05
C TYR A 132 2.63 5.70 1.30
N PHE A 133 1.64 4.90 1.70
CA PHE A 133 0.30 5.38 2.02
C PHE A 133 0.33 6.49 3.09
N MET A 134 1.02 6.25 4.21
CA MET A 134 1.22 7.27 5.25
C MET A 134 1.90 8.54 4.71
N SER A 135 2.90 8.38 3.85
CA SER A 135 3.59 9.53 3.24
C SER A 135 2.66 10.32 2.31
N ILE A 136 1.83 9.64 1.51
CA ILE A 136 0.92 10.25 0.55
C ILE A 136 -0.11 11.11 1.28
N ILE A 137 -0.82 10.55 2.26
CA ILE A 137 -1.85 11.31 3.00
C ILE A 137 -1.24 12.49 3.78
N TYR A 138 -0.06 12.30 4.36
CA TYR A 138 0.64 13.36 5.08
C TYR A 138 1.11 14.48 4.15
N MET A 139 1.63 14.13 2.96
CA MET A 139 2.07 15.11 1.97
C MET A 139 0.90 15.92 1.41
N LEU A 140 -0.23 15.27 1.12
CA LEU A 140 -1.44 15.96 0.65
C LEU A 140 -1.98 16.92 1.71
N GLY A 141 -2.06 16.49 2.96
CA GLY A 141 -2.63 17.34 4.02
C GLY A 141 -1.69 18.40 4.60
N THR A 142 -0.37 18.26 4.50
CA THR A 142 0.59 19.21 5.10
C THR A 142 1.46 19.97 4.11
N GLY A 143 1.51 19.51 2.86
CA GLY A 143 2.49 19.96 1.88
C GLY A 143 3.94 19.63 2.20
N LYS A 144 4.20 18.74 3.19
CA LYS A 144 5.55 18.40 3.66
C LYS A 144 5.83 16.91 3.56
N GLU A 145 7.11 16.56 3.45
CA GLU A 145 7.52 15.16 3.48
C GLU A 145 7.43 14.59 4.91
N LEU A 146 6.89 13.39 5.03
CA LEU A 146 6.82 12.67 6.30
C LEU A 146 8.24 12.30 6.75
N SER A 147 8.72 12.97 7.80
CA SER A 147 10.06 12.81 8.35
C SER A 147 10.02 12.52 9.85
N GLY A 148 11.12 11.98 10.37
CA GLY A 148 11.29 11.68 11.80
C GLY A 148 11.63 10.22 12.10
N LYS A 149 12.07 9.99 13.34
CA LYS A 149 12.52 8.67 13.84
C LYS A 149 11.38 7.65 13.92
N SER A 150 10.15 8.10 14.20
CA SER A 150 8.95 7.26 14.19
C SER A 150 7.92 7.86 13.25
N ARG A 151 7.91 7.42 11.98
CA ARG A 151 6.93 7.88 10.97
C ARG A 151 5.48 7.69 11.45
N ILE A 152 5.19 6.54 12.06
CA ILE A 152 3.88 6.24 12.65
C ILE A 152 3.55 7.20 13.82
N GLY A 153 4.54 7.53 14.66
CA GLY A 153 4.33 8.49 15.75
C GLY A 153 4.08 9.91 15.24
N THR A 154 4.81 10.34 14.21
CA THR A 154 4.61 11.64 13.56
C THR A 154 3.22 11.73 12.95
N ILE A 155 2.81 10.73 12.16
CA ILE A 155 1.49 10.75 11.51
C ILE A 155 0.36 10.66 12.53
N ALA A 156 0.48 9.83 13.57
CA ALA A 156 -0.54 9.72 14.62
C ALA A 156 -0.74 11.05 15.37
N LYS A 157 0.34 11.80 15.64
CA LYS A 157 0.24 13.14 16.23
C LYS A 157 -0.45 14.13 15.30
N TRP A 158 -0.12 14.07 14.00
CA TRP A 158 -0.72 14.94 13.00
C TRP A 158 -2.21 14.66 12.80
N LEU A 159 -2.62 13.39 12.77
CA LEU A 159 -4.04 13.00 12.61
C LEU A 159 -4.95 13.49 13.75
N LYS A 160 -4.38 13.82 14.92
CA LYS A 160 -5.12 14.38 16.06
C LYS A 160 -5.24 15.91 16.04
N GLN A 161 -4.67 16.57 15.04
CA GLN A 161 -4.82 18.02 14.93
C GLN A 161 -6.29 18.37 14.66
N PRO A 162 -6.81 19.45 15.25
CA PRO A 162 -8.15 19.94 14.95
C PRO A 162 -8.33 20.12 13.44
N ASP A 163 -9.53 19.79 12.95
CA ASP A 163 -9.95 20.00 11.56
C ASP A 163 -9.11 19.23 10.52
N ASN A 164 -8.39 18.18 10.92
CA ASN A 164 -7.61 17.37 10.00
C ASN A 164 -8.51 16.43 9.20
N GLU A 165 -8.78 16.77 7.94
CA GLU A 165 -9.61 15.98 7.01
C GLU A 165 -9.17 14.50 6.84
N PHE A 166 -7.88 14.21 7.08
CA PHE A 166 -7.31 12.87 6.98
C PHE A 166 -7.39 12.05 8.28
N ASP A 167 -7.91 12.60 9.38
CA ASP A 167 -8.19 11.85 10.63
C ASP A 167 -8.92 10.53 10.35
N TYR A 168 -9.76 10.49 9.31
CA TYR A 168 -10.49 9.37 8.73
C TYR A 168 -9.64 8.10 8.58
N PHE A 169 -8.35 8.26 8.25
CA PHE A 169 -7.41 7.16 8.04
C PHE A 169 -6.72 6.68 9.33
N ALA A 170 -7.03 7.24 10.50
CA ALA A 170 -6.40 6.86 11.76
C ALA A 170 -6.58 5.37 12.10
N ILE A 171 -7.76 4.81 11.80
CA ILE A 171 -8.02 3.38 11.98
C ILE A 171 -7.12 2.51 11.07
N THR A 172 -6.84 2.96 9.84
CA THR A 172 -5.88 2.30 8.94
C THR A 172 -4.48 2.37 9.49
N VAL A 173 -4.07 3.53 10.00
CA VAL A 173 -2.74 3.72 10.58
C VAL A 173 -2.58 2.86 11.83
N ALA A 174 -3.60 2.76 12.69
CA ALA A 174 -3.60 1.88 13.86
C ALA A 174 -3.45 0.41 13.45
N ARG A 175 -4.23 -0.06 12.47
CA ARG A 175 -4.08 -1.42 11.92
C ARG A 175 -2.71 -1.67 11.32
N GLY A 176 -2.18 -0.71 10.55
CA GLY A 176 -0.84 -0.82 9.96
C GLY A 176 0.28 -0.78 11.00
N LYS A 177 0.09 -0.08 12.12
CA LYS A 177 0.99 -0.11 13.27
C LYS A 177 1.00 -1.49 13.93
N LYS A 178 -0.18 -2.08 14.16
CA LYS A 178 -0.32 -3.45 14.69
C LYS A 178 0.33 -4.46 13.74
N TYR A 179 0.04 -4.35 12.45
CA TYR A 179 0.66 -5.15 11.40
C TYR A 179 2.20 -5.04 11.42
N SER A 180 2.73 -3.80 11.45
CA SER A 180 4.17 -3.58 11.50
C SER A 180 4.82 -4.12 12.77
N ARG A 181 4.12 -4.18 13.91
CA ARG A 181 4.64 -4.79 15.14
C ARG A 181 4.64 -6.31 15.07
N TYR A 182 3.50 -6.91 14.72
CA TYR A 182 3.37 -8.36 14.57
C TYR A 182 4.41 -8.93 13.59
N LYS A 183 4.75 -8.18 12.54
CA LYS A 183 5.78 -8.56 11.54
C LYS A 183 7.19 -8.00 11.81
N ARG A 184 7.40 -7.20 12.87
CA ARG A 184 8.76 -6.75 13.29
C ARG A 184 9.50 -7.82 14.07
N ASP A 185 8.77 -8.68 14.79
CA ASP A 185 9.38 -9.63 15.74
C ASP A 185 9.82 -10.98 15.16
N PRO A 186 9.61 -11.28 13.86
CA PRO A 186 10.46 -12.30 13.22
C PRO A 186 11.23 -11.77 12.00
N GLU A 187 10.61 -11.18 10.98
CA GLU A 187 11.15 -11.37 9.62
C GLU A 187 12.28 -10.43 9.16
N ILE A 188 12.47 -9.25 9.76
CA ILE A 188 13.52 -8.30 9.31
C ILE A 188 14.88 -8.54 10.02
N HIS A 189 14.86 -9.24 11.15
CA HIS A 189 16.07 -9.72 11.83
C HIS A 189 16.23 -11.26 11.74
N ALA A 190 15.23 -12.00 11.22
CA ALA A 190 15.29 -13.44 11.02
C ALA A 190 16.00 -13.86 9.74
N THR A 191 17.30 -13.62 9.67
CA THR A 191 18.14 -14.65 9.06
C THR A 191 17.97 -15.97 9.83
N THR A 192 17.73 -15.93 11.15
CA THR A 192 17.63 -17.11 12.02
C THR A 192 16.29 -17.85 12.00
N THR A 193 15.13 -17.18 12.05
CA THR A 193 13.83 -17.90 12.05
C THR A 193 13.52 -18.49 10.69
N ILE A 194 13.78 -17.76 9.60
CA ILE A 194 13.57 -18.28 8.24
C ILE A 194 14.57 -19.39 7.95
N ALA A 195 15.85 -19.25 8.38
CA ALA A 195 16.78 -20.37 8.29
C ALA A 195 16.30 -21.57 9.12
N LYS A 196 15.75 -21.37 10.33
CA LYS A 196 15.17 -22.46 11.13
C LYS A 196 13.96 -23.10 10.45
N GLU A 197 13.02 -22.32 9.92
CA GLU A 197 11.83 -22.79 9.19
C GLU A 197 12.21 -23.58 7.93
N VAL A 198 13.18 -23.08 7.17
CA VAL A 198 13.76 -23.78 6.01
C VAL A 198 14.47 -25.06 6.46
N LEU A 199 15.19 -25.05 7.58
CA LEU A 199 15.86 -26.24 8.13
C LEU A 199 14.89 -27.25 8.74
N THR A 200 13.74 -26.82 9.27
CA THR A 200 12.66 -27.69 9.77
C THR A 200 11.74 -28.16 8.67
N LEU A 201 11.92 -27.66 7.45
CA LEU A 201 11.24 -28.13 6.26
C LEU A 201 9.72 -27.97 6.39
N SER A 202 9.29 -26.99 7.20
CA SER A 202 7.90 -26.74 7.53
C SER A 202 7.35 -25.65 6.61
N VAL A 203 6.44 -26.02 5.71
CA VAL A 203 5.72 -25.06 4.86
C VAL A 203 4.55 -24.49 5.67
N GLU A 204 4.75 -23.33 6.28
CA GLU A 204 3.61 -22.56 6.78
C GLU A 204 2.83 -21.99 5.59
N PRO A 205 1.50 -22.02 5.58
CA PRO A 205 0.71 -21.42 4.51
C PRO A 205 0.90 -19.89 4.44
N ILE A 206 0.64 -19.30 3.28
CA ILE A 206 0.71 -17.84 3.10
C ILE A 206 -0.32 -17.20 4.03
N ASP A 207 0.12 -16.24 4.82
CA ASP A 207 -0.74 -15.44 5.67
C ASP A 207 -1.55 -14.44 4.82
N TRP A 208 -2.77 -14.84 4.46
CA TRP A 208 -3.70 -14.03 3.67
C TRP A 208 -4.10 -12.71 4.35
N SER A 209 -3.85 -12.54 5.65
CA SER A 209 -4.09 -11.26 6.35
C SER A 209 -3.26 -10.12 5.74
N GLN A 210 -2.10 -10.44 5.16
CA GLN A 210 -1.21 -9.48 4.50
C GLN A 210 -1.85 -8.91 3.23
N LEU A 211 -2.44 -9.78 2.41
CA LEU A 211 -3.17 -9.37 1.22
C LEU A 211 -4.44 -8.60 1.58
N ASN A 212 -5.15 -9.03 2.62
CA ASN A 212 -6.31 -8.31 3.14
C ASN A 212 -5.97 -6.89 3.58
N PHE A 213 -4.86 -6.70 4.30
CA PHE A 213 -4.39 -5.37 4.69
C PHE A 213 -4.04 -4.50 3.47
N LEU A 214 -3.48 -5.08 2.42
CA LEU A 214 -3.18 -4.35 1.19
C LEU A 214 -4.43 -3.99 0.40
N HIS A 215 -5.42 -4.89 0.33
CA HIS A 215 -6.74 -4.62 -0.22
C HIS A 215 -7.40 -3.42 0.46
N ILE A 216 -7.27 -3.32 1.77
CA ILE A 216 -7.73 -2.16 2.53
C ILE A 216 -7.02 -0.89 2.06
N ILE A 217 -5.69 -0.88 2.03
CA ILE A 217 -4.91 0.32 1.65
C ILE A 217 -5.25 0.77 0.22
N ILE A 218 -5.30 -0.15 -0.74
CA ILE A 218 -5.59 0.22 -2.13
C ILE A 218 -7.01 0.77 -2.30
N ASN A 219 -7.99 0.18 -1.61
CA ASN A 219 -9.37 0.67 -1.61
C ASN A 219 -9.50 2.03 -0.93
N GLN A 220 -8.58 2.39 -0.05
CA GLN A 220 -8.58 3.69 0.60
C GLN A 220 -8.07 4.82 -0.28
N LEU A 221 -7.33 4.51 -1.35
CA LEU A 221 -6.80 5.55 -2.23
C LEU A 221 -7.92 6.37 -2.90
N GLN A 222 -9.10 5.78 -3.12
CA GLN A 222 -10.26 6.53 -3.62
C GLN A 222 -10.70 7.62 -2.63
N PHE A 223 -10.73 7.31 -1.33
CA PHE A 223 -11.08 8.27 -0.29
C PHE A 223 -10.01 9.33 -0.13
N VAL A 224 -8.73 8.97 -0.33
CA VAL A 224 -7.63 9.95 -0.37
C VAL A 224 -7.85 10.95 -1.50
N VAL A 225 -8.22 10.48 -2.70
CA VAL A 225 -8.51 11.34 -3.86
C VAL A 225 -9.72 12.24 -3.60
N SER A 226 -10.82 11.69 -3.06
CA SER A 226 -12.01 12.46 -2.69
C SER A 226 -11.71 13.56 -1.67
N ILE A 227 -11.06 13.20 -0.56
CA ILE A 227 -10.67 14.17 0.49
C ILE A 227 -9.72 15.22 -0.08
N ALA A 228 -8.75 14.83 -0.91
CA ALA A 228 -7.83 15.75 -1.56
C ALA A 228 -8.48 16.71 -2.58
N ASN A 229 -9.73 16.45 -2.98
CA ASN A 229 -10.56 17.34 -3.79
C ASN A 229 -11.53 18.20 -2.96
N GLY A 230 -11.52 18.06 -1.64
CA GLY A 230 -12.44 18.76 -0.73
C GLY A 230 -13.81 18.09 -0.61
N GLU A 231 -13.94 16.83 -1.02
CA GLU A 231 -15.17 16.08 -0.81
C GLU A 231 -15.28 15.62 0.66
N THR A 232 -16.50 15.69 1.19
CA THR A 232 -16.78 15.32 2.58
C THR A 232 -16.62 13.81 2.80
N ARG A 233 -16.23 13.43 4.03
CA ARG A 233 -15.94 12.06 4.50
C ARG A 233 -17.19 11.16 4.52
N LEU A 234 -17.80 10.87 3.38
CA LEU A 234 -19.14 10.25 3.31
C LEU A 234 -19.12 8.73 3.04
N GLY A 235 -17.95 8.12 2.85
CA GLY A 235 -17.82 6.68 2.65
C GLY A 235 -17.74 5.92 3.98
N TYR A 236 -18.63 4.95 4.19
CA TYR A 236 -18.38 3.88 5.16
C TYR A 236 -17.28 2.98 4.61
N MET A 237 -16.15 2.90 5.31
CA MET A 237 -15.09 1.99 4.94
C MET A 237 -15.19 0.74 5.85
N SER A 238 -15.74 -0.33 5.27
CA SER A 238 -15.73 -1.64 5.90
C SER A 238 -14.30 -2.16 5.91
N ILE A 239 -13.61 -1.98 7.02
CA ILE A 239 -12.31 -2.59 7.28
C ILE A 239 -12.60 -3.82 8.16
N PHE A 240 -12.21 -5.05 7.80
CA PHE A 240 -12.55 -6.31 8.51
C PHE A 240 -13.02 -6.21 9.98
N PRO A 241 -14.02 -7.01 10.38
CA PRO A 241 -14.63 -6.92 11.70
C PRO A 241 -13.62 -7.20 12.83
N ASP A 242 -13.86 -6.57 13.99
CA ASP A 242 -13.60 -7.11 15.34
C ASP A 242 -12.55 -6.49 16.29
N GLU A 243 -11.81 -5.41 15.98
CA GLU A 243 -10.89 -4.84 17.01
C GLU A 243 -10.96 -3.33 17.26
N PHE A 244 -11.25 -2.52 16.25
CA PHE A 244 -11.25 -1.05 16.40
C PHE A 244 -12.65 -0.42 16.34
N ASN A 245 -13.71 -1.24 16.42
CA ASN A 245 -15.13 -0.85 16.31
C ASN A 245 -15.37 0.23 15.23
N ASN A 246 -15.35 -0.19 13.97
CA ASN A 246 -15.47 0.72 12.83
C ASN A 246 -16.72 1.61 12.90
N ASP A 247 -17.86 1.05 13.32
CA ASP A 247 -19.14 1.77 13.34
C ASP A 247 -19.06 2.93 14.32
N GLU A 248 -18.54 2.69 15.53
CA GLU A 248 -18.28 3.73 16.51
C GLU A 248 -17.31 4.79 15.98
N TRP A 249 -16.24 4.38 15.28
CA TRP A 249 -15.30 5.31 14.66
C TRP A 249 -15.97 6.20 13.60
N TYR A 250 -16.78 5.65 12.70
CA TYR A 250 -17.47 6.45 11.69
C TYR A 250 -18.53 7.37 12.28
N GLU A 251 -19.28 6.92 13.27
CA GLU A 251 -20.24 7.78 13.95
C GLU A 251 -19.52 8.91 14.69
N LEU A 252 -18.40 8.61 15.35
CA LEU A 252 -17.57 9.62 15.99
C LEU A 252 -17.03 10.66 14.99
N LEU A 253 -16.63 10.26 13.78
CA LEU A 253 -16.20 11.19 12.74
C LEU A 253 -17.33 12.09 12.20
N LYS A 254 -18.59 11.66 12.32
CA LYS A 254 -19.76 12.45 11.88
C LYS A 254 -20.27 13.42 12.94
N THR A 255 -20.28 12.99 14.20
CA THR A 255 -20.98 13.71 15.28
C THR A 255 -20.07 14.14 16.44
N GLY A 256 -18.86 13.60 16.51
CA GLY A 256 -17.90 13.90 17.57
C GLY A 256 -17.22 15.25 17.42
N ASP A 257 -16.71 15.76 18.53
CA ASP A 257 -15.82 16.92 18.53
C ASP A 257 -14.35 16.51 18.34
N ASN A 258 -13.50 17.51 18.09
CA ASN A 258 -12.06 17.31 17.87
C ASN A 258 -11.36 16.61 19.05
N GLU A 259 -11.81 16.84 20.29
CA GLU A 259 -11.24 16.22 21.50
C GLU A 259 -11.57 14.72 21.56
N SER A 260 -12.82 14.36 21.28
CA SER A 260 -13.28 12.97 21.26
C SER A 260 -12.61 12.18 20.14
N ILE A 261 -12.46 12.77 18.95
CA ILE A 261 -11.72 12.17 17.82
C ILE A 261 -10.26 11.93 18.23
N ALA A 262 -9.58 12.95 18.77
CA ALA A 262 -8.18 12.81 19.19
C ALA A 262 -8.00 11.73 20.27
N SER A 263 -8.91 11.67 21.25
CA SER A 263 -8.92 10.64 22.29
C SER A 263 -9.07 9.24 21.72
N LYS A 264 -10.01 9.03 20.78
CA LYS A 264 -10.21 7.73 20.13
C LYS A 264 -9.01 7.32 19.28
N ILE A 265 -8.35 8.26 18.61
CA ILE A 265 -7.09 7.98 17.89
C ILE A 265 -6.02 7.48 18.86
N ASP A 266 -5.88 8.09 20.03
CA ASP A 266 -4.92 7.63 21.05
C ASP A 266 -5.27 6.25 21.61
N GLU A 267 -6.55 5.96 21.83
CA GLU A 267 -7.04 4.62 22.19
C GLU A 267 -6.66 3.57 21.14
N MET A 268 -7.00 3.80 19.87
CA MET A 268 -6.65 2.89 18.77
C MET A 268 -5.14 2.69 18.64
N MET A 269 -4.35 3.75 18.81
CA MET A 269 -2.89 3.66 18.75
C MET A 269 -2.29 2.87 19.91
N LYS A 270 -2.92 2.86 21.10
CA LYS A 270 -2.52 2.04 22.26
C LYS A 270 -2.90 0.58 22.07
N ILE A 271 -4.10 0.30 21.57
CA ILE A 271 -4.54 -1.06 21.21
C ILE A 271 -3.59 -1.67 20.15
N ALA A 272 -3.09 -0.85 19.22
CA ALA A 272 -2.08 -1.29 18.25
C ALA A 272 -0.67 -1.50 18.84
N GLU A 273 -0.42 -1.16 20.11
CA GLU A 273 0.85 -1.40 20.82
C GLU A 273 0.85 -2.66 21.69
N SER A 274 -0.32 -3.06 22.17
CA SER A 274 -0.55 -4.32 22.91
C SER A 274 -0.52 -5.53 21.98
#